data_AF-A0A1B6E7V9-F1
#
_entry.id   AF-A0A1B6E7V9-F1
#
_cell.length_a   1.000
_cell.length_b   1.000
_cell.length_c   1.000
_cell.angle_alpha   90.00
_cell.angle_beta   90.00
_cell.angle_gamma   90.00
#
_symmetry.space_group_name_H-M   'P 1'
#
loop_
_entity.id
_entity.type
_entity.pdbx_description
1 polymer ?
#
loop_
_entity_poly.entity_id
_entity_poly.type
_entity_poly.pdbx_seq_one_letter_code
_entity_poly.pdbx_strand_id
1 'polypeptide(L)'
;SKPIGRAVAAPRSTPALRSSGISSTKGDPGRIEELNSQMNELKFTIDGLEKERDFYFGKLRSIEVLCQENETEESTVLKKILDILYATEDGFAPPDELDGDGITNPQLEDEEEY
;
A
#
# COMPACT_ATOMS: atom_id res chain seq x y z
N SER A 1 -22.28 8.35 87.77
CA SER A 1 -21.92 6.93 87.92
C SER A 1 -21.46 6.37 86.58
N LYS A 2 -20.26 5.77 86.53
CA LYS A 2 -19.70 5.12 85.34
C LYS A 2 -20.21 3.67 85.22
N PRO A 3 -20.16 3.08 84.02
CA PRO A 3 -19.49 1.80 83.92
C PRO A 3 -18.43 1.75 82.82
N ILE A 4 -17.42 0.93 83.11
CA ILE A 4 -16.24 0.57 82.34
C ILE A 4 -16.56 -0.69 81.52
N GLY A 5 -16.14 -0.75 80.27
CA GLY A 5 -16.32 -1.92 79.40
C GLY A 5 -15.23 -2.04 78.33
N ARG A 6 -14.08 -2.57 78.75
CA ARG A 6 -13.09 -3.42 78.06
C ARG A 6 -13.05 -3.47 76.52
N ALA A 7 -11.88 -3.12 75.97
CA ALA A 7 -11.50 -3.22 74.56
C ALA A 7 -11.22 -4.67 74.10
N VAL A 8 -11.50 -4.95 72.82
CA VAL A 8 -10.77 -5.92 71.99
C VAL A 8 -10.66 -5.37 70.56
N ALA A 9 -9.42 -5.26 70.07
CA ALA A 9 -9.09 -4.81 68.72
C ALA A 9 -9.17 -5.99 67.73
N ALA A 10 -9.66 -5.72 66.51
CA ALA A 10 -9.52 -6.60 65.36
C ALA A 10 -9.14 -5.75 64.13
N PRO A 11 -8.27 -6.26 63.24
CA PRO A 11 -7.47 -5.43 62.34
C PRO A 11 -8.27 -4.84 61.18
N ARG A 12 -7.93 -3.58 60.86
CA ARG A 12 -8.28 -2.93 59.60
C ARG A 12 -7.49 -3.57 58.47
N SER A 13 -8.20 -4.11 57.49
CA SER A 13 -7.65 -4.52 56.19
C SER A 13 -8.19 -3.57 55.12
N THR A 14 -7.26 -3.01 54.36
CA THR A 14 -7.35 -1.93 53.37
C THR A 14 -8.33 -2.15 52.22
N PRO A 15 -8.77 -1.09 51.51
CA PRO A 15 -9.54 -1.24 50.28
C PRO A 15 -8.69 -1.99 49.25
N ALA A 16 -9.23 -3.07 48.69
CA ALA A 16 -8.59 -3.74 47.58
C ALA A 16 -8.64 -2.83 46.35
N LEU A 17 -7.56 -2.07 46.13
CA LEU A 17 -7.15 -1.63 44.80
C LEU A 17 -6.90 -2.88 43.97
N ARG A 18 -7.93 -3.39 43.30
CA ARG A 18 -7.72 -4.31 42.19
C ARG A 18 -7.49 -3.42 40.98
N SER A 19 -6.20 -3.36 40.64
CA SER A 19 -5.59 -2.76 39.46
C SER A 19 -6.59 -2.55 38.33
N SER A 20 -6.59 -1.35 37.76
CA SER A 20 -6.76 -1.18 36.32
C SER A 20 -5.88 -2.24 35.66
N GLY A 21 -6.47 -3.39 35.36
CA GLY A 21 -5.94 -4.27 34.36
C GLY A 21 -6.00 -3.41 33.12
N ILE A 22 -4.84 -2.89 32.73
CA ILE A 22 -4.44 -2.84 31.33
C ILE A 22 -4.91 -4.17 30.74
N SER A 23 -6.16 -4.19 30.28
CA SER A 23 -6.62 -5.20 29.36
C SER A 23 -5.83 -4.84 28.15
N SER A 24 -4.69 -5.52 28.06
CA SER A 24 -3.82 -5.59 26.91
C SER A 24 -4.71 -5.48 25.68
N THR A 25 -4.33 -4.59 24.78
CA THR A 25 -4.85 -4.47 23.42
C THR A 25 -4.71 -5.83 22.72
N LYS A 26 -5.53 -6.80 23.11
CA LYS A 26 -5.78 -8.02 22.37
C LYS A 26 -6.51 -7.51 21.15
N GLY A 27 -5.80 -7.51 20.01
CA GLY A 27 -6.31 -7.00 18.76
C GLY A 27 -7.75 -7.45 18.55
N ASP A 28 -8.62 -6.50 18.21
CA ASP A 28 -10.02 -6.78 17.96
C ASP A 28 -10.10 -7.79 16.79
N PRO A 29 -10.54 -9.05 17.03
CA PRO A 29 -10.62 -10.05 15.97
C PRO A 29 -11.52 -9.60 14.82
N GLY A 30 -12.54 -8.77 15.10
CA GLY A 30 -13.38 -8.17 14.06
C GLY A 30 -12.60 -7.20 13.17
N ARG A 31 -11.65 -6.44 13.73
CA ARG A 31 -10.77 -5.55 12.95
C ARG A 31 -9.81 -6.34 12.06
N ILE A 32 -9.31 -7.49 12.54
CA ILE A 32 -8.45 -8.37 11.73
C ILE A 32 -9.23 -8.95 10.55
N GLU A 33 -10.48 -9.38 10.76
CA GLU A 33 -11.34 -9.89 9.69
C GLU A 33 -11.68 -8.80 8.65
N GLU A 34 -12.02 -7.59 9.11
CA GLU A 34 -12.28 -6.45 8.24
C GLU A 34 -11.06 -6.10 7.36
N LEU A 35 -9.86 -6.02 7.97
CA LEU A 35 -8.62 -5.74 7.24
C LEU A 35 -8.29 -6.85 6.23
N ASN A 36 -8.52 -8.11 6.57
CA ASN A 36 -8.35 -9.22 5.63
C ASN A 36 -9.33 -9.14 4.46
N SER A 37 -10.58 -8.73 4.70
CA SER A 37 -11.57 -8.50 3.64
C SER A 37 -11.12 -7.39 2.68
N GLN A 38 -10.69 -6.24 3.23
CA GLN A 38 -10.16 -5.13 2.42
C GLN A 38 -8.94 -5.56 1.60
N MET A 39 -8.04 -6.34 2.20
CA MET A 39 -6.86 -6.84 1.49
C MET A 39 -7.22 -7.79 0.35
N ASN A 40 -8.24 -8.63 0.51
CA ASN A 40 -8.71 -9.52 -0.55
C ASN A 40 -9.41 -8.75 -1.68
N GLU A 41 -10.20 -7.73 -1.36
CA GLU A 41 -10.83 -6.85 -2.35
C GLU A 41 -9.79 -6.07 -3.16
N LEU A 42 -8.76 -5.54 -2.49
CA LEU A 42 -7.65 -4.85 -3.14
C LEU A 42 -6.87 -5.80 -4.06
N LYS A 43 -6.59 -7.02 -3.63
CA LYS A 43 -5.94 -8.04 -4.50
C LYS A 43 -6.76 -8.32 -5.74
N PHE A 44 -8.07 -8.53 -5.60
CA PHE A 44 -8.95 -8.74 -6.75
C PHE A 44 -8.98 -7.53 -7.70
N THR A 45 -8.97 -6.32 -7.14
CA THR A 45 -8.91 -5.08 -7.92
C THR A 45 -7.60 -4.98 -8.69
N ILE A 46 -6.46 -5.26 -8.06
CA ILE A 46 -5.14 -5.28 -8.70
C ILE A 46 -5.12 -6.32 -9.82
N ASP A 47 -5.55 -7.56 -9.57
CA ASP A 47 -5.62 -8.61 -10.58
C ASP A 47 -6.49 -8.20 -11.78
N GLY A 48 -7.55 -7.43 -11.55
CA GLY A 48 -8.39 -6.86 -12.60
C GLY A 48 -7.65 -5.79 -13.41
N LEU A 49 -7.02 -4.83 -12.72
CA LEU A 49 -6.26 -3.74 -13.33
C LEU A 49 -5.04 -4.24 -14.11
N GLU A 50 -4.35 -5.28 -13.64
CA GLU A 50 -3.23 -5.90 -14.35
C GLU A 50 -3.68 -6.51 -15.67
N LYS A 51 -4.83 -7.21 -15.69
CA LYS A 51 -5.40 -7.75 -16.93
C LYS A 51 -5.79 -6.65 -17.91
N GLU A 52 -6.39 -5.57 -17.42
CA GLU A 52 -6.75 -4.42 -18.25
C GLU A 52 -5.50 -3.72 -18.80
N ARG A 53 -4.48 -3.48 -17.97
CA ARG A 53 -3.18 -2.94 -18.37
C ARG A 53 -2.57 -3.78 -19.49
N ASP A 54 -2.48 -5.09 -19.29
CA ASP A 54 -1.88 -6.01 -20.27
C ASP A 54 -2.71 -6.07 -21.56
N PHE A 55 -4.04 -6.01 -21.45
CA PHE A 55 -4.93 -5.96 -22.61
C PHE A 55 -4.73 -4.69 -23.44
N TYR A 56 -4.64 -3.52 -22.80
CA TYR A 56 -4.41 -2.26 -23.50
C TYR A 56 -2.99 -2.20 -24.08
N PHE A 57 -1.98 -2.60 -23.31
CA PHE A 57 -0.60 -2.64 -23.77
C PHE A 57 -0.42 -3.57 -24.98
N GLY A 58 -1.01 -4.78 -24.95
CA GLY A 58 -0.96 -5.71 -26.08
C GLY A 58 -1.60 -5.14 -27.36
N LYS A 59 -2.68 -4.36 -27.23
CA LYS A 59 -3.29 -3.66 -28.37
C LYS A 59 -2.38 -2.58 -28.92
N LEU A 60 -1.83 -1.71 -28.06
CA LEU A 60 -0.92 -0.64 -28.46
C LEU A 60 0.31 -1.21 -29.16
N ARG A 61 0.90 -2.30 -28.62
CA ARG A 61 2.04 -2.97 -29.25
C ARG A 61 1.69 -3.57 -30.61
N SER A 62 0.50 -4.17 -30.75
CA SER A 62 0.04 -4.70 -32.04
C SER A 62 -0.13 -3.59 -33.09
N ILE A 63 -0.67 -2.43 -32.67
CA ILE A 63 -0.80 -1.25 -33.54
C ILE A 63 0.58 -0.71 -33.93
N GLU A 64 1.52 -0.63 -32.99
CA GLU A 64 2.88 -0.18 -33.25
C GLU A 64 3.59 -1.06 -34.30
N VAL A 65 3.53 -2.38 -34.15
CA VAL A 65 4.10 -3.33 -35.12
C VAL A 65 3.47 -3.13 -36.49
N LEU A 66 2.14 -2.99 -36.56
CA LEU A 66 1.45 -2.71 -37.83
C LEU A 66 1.92 -1.40 -38.47
N CYS A 67 2.17 -0.36 -37.68
CA CYS A 67 2.69 0.91 -38.18
C CYS A 67 4.12 0.75 -38.73
N GLN A 68 5.00 0.06 -38.01
CA GLN A 68 6.40 -0.18 -38.41
C GLN A 68 6.50 -1.03 -39.69
N GLU A 69 5.67 -2.06 -39.83
CA GLU A 69 5.64 -2.92 -41.04
C GLU A 69 5.17 -2.17 -42.30
N ASN A 70 4.37 -1.11 -42.13
CA ASN A 70 3.78 -0.34 -43.22
C ASN A 70 4.38 1.08 -43.35
N GLU A 71 5.46 1.36 -42.63
CA GLU A 71 6.08 2.67 -42.63
C GLU A 71 6.75 2.92 -43.99
N THR A 72 6.05 3.68 -44.83
CA THR A 72 6.62 4.31 -46.03
C THR A 72 6.93 5.76 -45.69
N GLU A 73 8.04 6.30 -46.21
CA GLU A 73 8.56 7.63 -45.85
C GLU A 73 7.52 8.77 -45.98
N GLU A 74 6.47 8.58 -46.79
CA GLU A 74 5.40 9.57 -47.04
C GLU A 74 4.15 9.44 -46.16
N SER A 75 4.02 8.41 -45.32
CA SER A 75 2.79 8.22 -44.54
C SER A 75 2.72 9.12 -43.30
N THR A 76 2.21 10.34 -43.50
CA THR A 76 2.01 11.34 -42.44
C THR A 76 1.06 10.89 -41.33
N VAL A 77 0.14 9.96 -41.61
CA VAL A 77 -0.81 9.42 -40.62
C VAL A 77 -0.12 8.42 -39.68
N LEU A 78 0.71 7.52 -40.21
CA LEU A 78 1.43 6.54 -39.39
C LEU A 78 2.39 7.23 -38.42
N LYS A 79 3.09 8.28 -38.89
CA LYS A 79 3.94 9.11 -38.03
C LYS A 79 3.19 9.69 -36.84
N LYS A 80 2.00 10.28 -37.07
CA LYS A 80 1.15 10.81 -35.98
C LYS A 80 0.68 9.74 -35.00
N ILE A 81 0.45 8.51 -35.47
CA ILE A 81 0.06 7.39 -34.59
C ILE A 81 1.26 6.99 -33.72
N LEU A 82 2.46 6.89 -34.31
CA LEU A 82 3.69 6.61 -33.56
C LEU A 82 4.00 7.71 -32.54
N ASP A 83 3.82 8.98 -32.89
CA ASP A 83 3.98 10.10 -31.95
C ASP A 83 3.07 9.96 -30.72
N ILE A 84 1.83 9.48 -30.91
CA ILE A 84 0.91 9.20 -29.79
C ILE A 84 1.40 7.99 -28.97
N LEU A 85 1.89 6.94 -29.63
CA LEU A 85 2.37 5.72 -28.96
C LEU A 85 3.66 5.94 -28.17
N TYR A 86 4.49 6.91 -28.59
CA TYR A 86 5.77 7.25 -27.95
C TYR A 86 5.69 8.46 -27.02
N ALA A 87 4.51 9.09 -26.88
CA ALA A 87 4.31 10.15 -25.91
C ALA A 87 4.51 9.59 -24.49
N THR A 88 5.35 10.25 -23.70
CA THR A 88 5.58 9.93 -22.28
C THR A 88 4.76 10.86 -21.39
N GLU A 89 4.18 10.31 -20.31
CA GLU A 89 3.63 11.09 -19.19
C GLU A 89 4.65 11.10 -18.05
N ASP A 90 4.56 12.10 -17.17
CA ASP A 90 5.42 12.26 -16.00
C ASP A 90 5.38 10.99 -15.13
N GLY A 91 6.51 10.33 -14.96
CA GLY A 91 6.63 9.04 -14.25
C GLY A 91 6.46 7.76 -15.10
N PHE A 92 6.31 7.89 -16.43
CA PHE A 92 6.30 6.75 -17.38
C PHE A 92 7.46 6.75 -18.39
N ALA A 93 8.34 7.76 -18.35
CA ALA A 93 9.53 7.79 -19.17
C ALA A 93 10.57 6.74 -18.67
N PRO A 94 11.33 6.09 -19.58
CA PRO A 94 12.46 5.27 -19.20
C PRO A 94 13.41 6.03 -18.26
N PRO A 95 14.08 5.38 -17.29
CA PRO A 95 15.00 6.05 -16.36
C PRO A 95 16.07 6.91 -17.06
N ASP A 96 16.50 6.50 -18.25
CA ASP A 96 17.49 7.21 -19.07
C ASP A 96 16.96 8.55 -19.63
N GLU A 97 15.65 8.81 -19.54
CA GLU A 97 14.99 10.07 -19.90
C GLU A 97 14.56 10.89 -18.67
N LEU A 98 14.74 10.36 -17.46
CA LEU A 98 14.44 11.02 -16.17
C LEU A 98 15.64 11.81 -15.61
N ASP A 99 16.56 12.23 -16.47
CA ASP A 99 17.68 13.10 -16.11
C ASP A 99 17.19 14.54 -15.89
N GLY A 100 16.55 14.78 -14.73
CA GLY A 100 16.14 16.11 -14.31
C GLY A 100 15.05 16.13 -13.24
N ASP A 101 15.42 15.78 -12.01
CA ASP A 101 14.70 16.04 -10.75
C ASP A 101 13.43 15.21 -10.45
N GLY A 102 13.63 14.05 -9.79
CA GLY A 102 12.64 13.33 -8.96
C GLY A 102 12.24 11.97 -9.55
N ILE A 103 12.61 10.81 -9.02
CA ILE A 103 12.64 10.36 -7.63
C ILE A 103 13.81 9.37 -7.48
N THR A 104 14.84 9.73 -6.71
CA THR A 104 15.77 8.73 -6.17
C THR A 104 15.00 7.91 -5.14
N ASN A 105 14.77 6.63 -5.40
CA ASN A 105 14.30 5.70 -4.38
C ASN A 105 15.42 5.57 -3.33
N PRO A 106 15.29 6.10 -2.09
CA PRO A 106 16.39 6.07 -1.12
C PRO A 106 16.64 4.69 -0.51
N GLN A 107 15.90 3.66 -0.93
CA GLN A 107 15.79 2.40 -0.19
C GLN A 107 16.64 1.25 -0.76
N LEU A 108 17.54 1.50 -1.72
CA LEU A 108 18.37 0.44 -2.32
C LEU A 108 19.87 0.50 -1.98
N GLU A 109 20.31 1.42 -1.10
CA GLU A 109 21.73 1.52 -0.74
C GLU A 109 22.12 0.70 0.51
N ASP A 110 21.18 0.15 1.27
CA ASP A 110 21.46 -0.43 2.60
C ASP A 110 21.52 -1.98 2.66
N GLU A 111 21.45 -2.71 1.53
CA GLU A 111 21.44 -4.20 1.56
C GLU A 111 22.70 -4.88 0.96
N GLU A 112 23.78 -4.15 0.69
CA GLU A 112 25.08 -4.72 0.26
C GLU A 112 26.12 -4.66 1.40
N GLU A 113 25.76 -5.13 2.60
CA GLU A 113 26.72 -5.55 3.61
C GLU A 113 26.14 -6.72 4.41
N TYR A 114 26.50 -7.96 4.05
CA TYR A 114 26.99 -9.07 4.91
C TYR A 114 27.26 -10.33 4.09
#